data_AF-A0A8H3AXW2-F1
#
_entry.id   AF-A0A8H3AXW2-F1
#
_cell.length_a   1.000
_cell.length_b   1.000
_cell.length_c   1.000
_cell.angle_alpha   90.00
_cell.angle_beta   90.00
_cell.angle_gamma   90.00
#
_symmetry.space_group_name_H-M   'P 1'
#
loop_
_entity.id
_entity.type
_entity.pdbx_description
1 polymer ?
#
loop_
_entity_poly.entity_id
_entity_poly.type
_entity_poly.pdbx_seq_one_letter_code
_entity_poly.pdbx_strand_id
1 'polypeptide(L)'
;MTSWAMGSILSSSSGETRIPMTFTDKWGEGNVFDWYKTLQKSQSSMYITRLQVCIDNGKPPHRFILAYLPGGVVCRFDRRPEEANPGSLVLETLGGRRHWKAADECRTLHQNDPEFMMLQHSTICEIDMDMPPKTDLRLILSACFALSQDTKARDYDLLKYNCYFFSWTITMVVIRHVLPFRIPAPDDVARSLDSALVGLSKSITGKIVTALLAIVVDVIAAARQKAGGRIKKGLYLGERLVWQLPMSAMCFAYRQVLKLQLYFGLEDVIRRKTHERMLSICTTLLHDVLNREDIDKRVEKRLWINELMEDIRTWLRDQMAVTFWDVVLDIIAAVHGNVDGQKALADIENNPSRISRLKASILGDSQWIQLWNEALSAALPAARDAVRARGQDSITQHASTQLHNEMFDIAFTAANGAALAAAKNVVSRTQPALNNPKRDQMWEIVWSVWDDMWETAHRKTRTIVVPIAEEAVEEIVALVTDRVQDRVRESQGAQVWVQYQVNK
;
A
#
# COMPACT_ATOMS: atom_id res chain seq x y z
N MET A 1 -21.06 58.45 34.70
CA MET A 1 -21.84 57.48 35.51
C MET A 1 -22.15 56.29 34.63
N THR A 2 -21.28 55.29 34.63
CA THR A 2 -21.48 54.03 33.91
C THR A 2 -20.75 52.96 34.70
N SER A 3 -21.56 52.18 35.42
CA SER A 3 -21.20 51.02 36.21
C SER A 3 -20.69 49.90 35.29
N TRP A 4 -19.46 49.46 35.49
CA TRP A 4 -18.95 48.21 34.95
C TRP A 4 -19.09 47.15 36.05
N ALA A 5 -20.03 46.22 35.83
CA ALA A 5 -20.22 45.06 36.68
C ALA A 5 -18.96 44.18 36.64
N MET A 6 -18.37 43.98 37.82
CA MET A 6 -17.39 42.93 38.07
C MET A 6 -18.04 41.58 37.78
N GLY A 7 -17.56 40.92 36.73
CA GLY A 7 -17.83 39.51 36.45
C GLY A 7 -17.23 38.63 37.55
N SER A 8 -18.13 37.91 38.21
CA SER A 8 -17.95 37.01 39.34
C SER A 8 -16.73 36.09 39.25
N ILE A 9 -15.88 36.22 40.27
CA ILE A 9 -14.97 35.19 40.76
C ILE A 9 -15.84 34.10 41.38
N LEU A 10 -15.95 32.95 40.73
CA LEU A 10 -16.37 31.72 41.39
C LEU A 10 -15.18 31.16 42.17
N SER A 11 -14.93 31.72 43.35
CA SER A 11 -14.29 30.97 44.42
C SER A 11 -15.36 30.03 44.98
N SER A 12 -15.38 28.79 44.49
CA SER A 12 -16.23 27.75 45.08
C SER A 12 -15.67 27.33 46.43
N SER A 13 -16.22 27.94 47.48
CA SER A 13 -16.10 27.48 48.86
C SER A 13 -17.03 26.27 49.07
N SER A 14 -16.59 25.09 48.63
CA SER A 14 -17.08 23.79 49.13
C SER A 14 -16.07 22.67 48.83
N GLY A 15 -15.12 22.48 49.75
CA GLY A 15 -14.87 21.18 50.37
C GLY A 15 -14.13 20.05 49.64
N GLU A 16 -13.82 20.12 48.35
CA GLU A 16 -12.91 19.15 47.72
C GLU A 16 -11.89 19.82 46.79
N THR A 17 -10.69 19.98 47.34
CA THR A 17 -9.51 20.61 46.78
C THR A 17 -9.07 19.88 45.51
N ARG A 18 -8.76 20.62 44.44
CA ARG A 18 -8.05 20.04 43.30
C ARG A 18 -6.79 19.36 43.80
N ILE A 19 -6.55 18.14 43.35
CA ILE A 19 -5.41 17.34 43.76
C ILE A 19 -4.35 17.48 42.68
N PRO A 20 -3.19 18.09 42.96
CA PRO A 20 -2.08 18.08 42.02
C PRO A 20 -1.70 16.63 41.74
N MET A 21 -1.54 16.24 40.48
CA MET A 21 -1.07 14.92 40.09
C MET A 21 0.45 14.87 40.16
N THR A 22 0.99 14.73 41.38
CA THR A 22 2.43 14.57 41.57
C THR A 22 2.81 13.10 41.51
N PHE A 23 3.76 12.81 40.63
CA PHE A 23 4.33 11.49 40.42
C PHE A 23 5.77 11.49 40.91
N THR A 24 6.21 10.39 41.51
CA THR A 24 7.64 10.14 41.70
C THR A 24 8.26 9.61 40.41
N ASP A 25 9.54 9.23 40.43
CA ASP A 25 10.19 8.48 39.34
C ASP A 25 9.65 7.04 39.20
N LYS A 26 8.86 6.56 40.17
CA LYS A 26 8.31 5.21 40.22
C LYS A 26 6.79 5.19 40.00
N TRP A 27 6.36 4.29 39.12
CA TRP A 27 4.94 4.00 38.90
C TRP A 27 4.29 3.45 40.18
N GLY A 28 3.13 3.98 40.56
CA GLY A 28 2.37 3.56 41.75
C GLY A 28 2.64 4.37 43.02
N GLU A 29 3.57 5.33 42.97
CA GLU A 29 3.95 6.21 44.07
C GLU A 29 3.62 7.68 43.76
N GLY A 30 3.19 8.43 44.78
CA GLY A 30 2.78 9.83 44.66
C GLY A 30 1.35 10.08 45.15
N ASN A 31 1.00 11.35 45.34
CA ASN A 31 -0.28 11.74 45.94
C ASN A 31 -1.50 11.32 45.09
N VAL A 32 -1.34 11.24 43.77
CA VAL A 32 -2.39 10.79 42.84
C VAL A 32 -2.70 9.30 43.01
N PHE A 33 -1.71 8.47 43.37
CA PHE A 33 -1.96 7.06 43.68
C PHE A 33 -2.59 6.87 45.05
N ASP A 34 -2.29 7.75 46.00
CA ASP A 34 -2.96 7.74 47.29
C ASP A 34 -4.42 8.20 47.17
N TRP A 35 -4.68 9.19 46.31
CA TRP A 35 -6.03 9.53 45.87
C TRP A 35 -6.73 8.34 45.20
N TYR A 36 -6.09 7.68 44.23
CA TYR A 36 -6.66 6.51 43.57
C TYR A 36 -6.99 5.38 44.57
N LYS A 37 -6.09 5.07 45.51
CA LYS A 37 -6.32 4.05 46.55
C LYS A 37 -7.47 4.44 47.49
N THR A 38 -7.62 5.73 47.78
CA THR A 38 -8.73 6.25 48.59
C THR A 38 -10.06 6.09 47.85
N LEU A 39 -10.08 6.44 46.56
CA LEU A 39 -11.24 6.26 45.70
C LEU A 39 -11.60 4.77 45.54
N GLN A 40 -10.60 3.90 45.41
CA GLN A 40 -10.78 2.44 45.34
C GLN A 40 -11.42 1.85 46.61
N LYS A 41 -11.22 2.46 47.78
CA LYS A 41 -11.86 2.02 49.03
C LYS A 41 -13.31 2.48 49.14
N SER A 42 -13.65 3.62 48.55
CA SER A 42 -15.00 4.21 48.63
C SER A 42 -15.93 3.78 47.49
N GLN A 43 -15.37 3.31 46.38
CA GLN A 43 -16.12 2.87 45.20
C GLN A 43 -16.18 1.35 45.09
N SER A 44 -17.30 0.85 44.56
CA SER A 44 -17.46 -0.57 44.24
C SER A 44 -16.62 -1.01 43.04
N SER A 45 -16.21 -0.07 42.18
CA SER A 45 -15.45 -0.33 40.96
C SER A 45 -14.67 0.90 40.51
N MET A 46 -13.46 0.67 39.97
CA MET A 46 -12.60 1.69 39.36
C MET A 46 -12.65 1.65 37.83
N TYR A 47 -13.60 0.91 37.27
CA TYR A 47 -13.75 0.80 35.82
C TYR A 47 -14.49 2.01 35.26
N ILE A 48 -13.89 2.66 34.27
CA ILE A 48 -14.48 3.75 33.52
C ILE A 48 -15.64 3.18 32.70
N THR A 49 -16.82 3.79 32.81
CA THR A 49 -17.99 3.46 31.99
C THR A 49 -18.11 4.37 30.78
N ARG A 50 -17.64 5.61 30.90
CA ARG A 50 -17.70 6.63 29.84
C ARG A 50 -16.54 7.60 29.97
N LEU A 51 -16.01 8.05 28.84
CA LEU A 51 -14.93 9.04 28.75
C LEU A 51 -15.39 10.20 27.88
N GLN A 52 -15.16 11.42 28.36
CA GLN A 52 -15.45 12.63 27.60
C GLN A 52 -14.24 13.54 27.49
N VAL A 53 -14.12 14.22 26.35
CA VAL A 53 -13.27 15.39 26.18
C VAL A 53 -14.17 16.61 26.11
N CYS A 54 -14.00 17.52 27.05
CA CYS A 54 -14.81 18.73 27.16
C CYS A 54 -13.94 19.97 27.03
N ILE A 55 -14.54 21.05 26.54
CA ILE A 55 -13.94 22.38 26.47
C ILE A 55 -14.82 23.36 27.22
N ASP A 56 -14.25 24.18 28.10
CA ASP A 56 -14.99 25.25 28.77
C ASP A 56 -15.13 26.50 27.90
N ASN A 57 -16.08 27.36 28.28
CA ASN A 57 -16.32 28.65 27.64
C ASN A 57 -15.31 29.74 28.11
N GLY A 58 -14.18 29.35 28.71
CA GLY A 58 -13.14 30.25 29.18
C GLY A 58 -12.46 31.02 28.06
N LYS A 59 -11.70 32.06 28.42
CA LYS A 59 -10.82 32.80 27.50
C LYS A 59 -9.41 32.90 28.08
N PRO A 60 -8.42 32.15 27.55
CA PRO A 60 -8.54 31.14 26.48
C PRO A 60 -9.38 29.92 26.94
N PRO A 61 -10.03 29.21 25.99
CA PRO A 61 -10.84 28.04 26.34
C PRO A 61 -9.93 26.88 26.77
N HIS A 62 -10.35 26.15 27.80
CA HIS A 62 -9.55 25.10 28.41
C HIS A 62 -10.19 23.73 28.21
N ARG A 63 -9.39 22.76 27.72
CA ARG A 63 -9.80 21.38 27.48
C ARG A 63 -9.42 20.47 28.62
N PHE A 64 -10.28 19.51 28.92
CA PHE A 64 -10.09 18.55 30.00
C PHE A 64 -10.84 17.25 29.74
N ILE A 65 -10.54 16.24 30.54
CA ILE A 65 -11.14 14.91 30.42
C ILE A 65 -12.08 14.67 31.60
N LEU A 66 -13.24 14.05 31.33
CA LEU A 66 -14.11 13.48 32.33
C LEU A 66 -14.16 11.96 32.18
N ALA A 67 -13.81 11.24 33.23
CA ALA A 67 -13.95 9.79 33.31
C ALA A 67 -15.07 9.44 34.29
N TYR A 68 -16.10 8.78 33.79
CA TYR A 68 -17.27 8.39 34.56
C TYR A 68 -17.04 7.01 35.17
N LEU A 69 -17.32 6.87 36.46
CA LEU A 69 -17.27 5.61 37.18
C LEU A 69 -18.70 5.16 37.56
N PRO A 70 -18.92 3.87 37.89
CA PRO A 70 -20.17 3.39 38.45
C PRO A 70 -20.55 4.15 39.73
N GLY A 71 -21.85 4.27 39.99
CA GLY A 71 -22.34 4.94 41.19
C GLY A 71 -22.38 6.47 41.10
N GLY A 72 -22.19 7.06 39.91
CA GLY A 72 -22.37 8.49 39.69
C GLY A 72 -21.12 9.33 39.95
N VAL A 73 -19.97 8.72 40.25
CA VAL A 73 -18.70 9.43 40.43
C VAL A 73 -18.11 9.81 39.07
N VAL A 74 -17.55 11.02 39.00
CA VAL A 74 -16.86 11.56 37.82
C VAL A 74 -15.50 12.08 38.22
N CYS A 75 -14.45 11.61 37.54
CA CYS A 75 -13.09 12.09 37.71
C CYS A 75 -12.75 13.07 36.58
N ARG A 76 -12.41 14.30 36.94
CA ARG A 76 -11.94 15.33 36.02
C ARG A 76 -10.41 15.37 36.01
N PHE A 77 -9.81 15.46 34.83
CA PHE A 77 -8.36 15.58 34.64
C PHE A 77 -8.02 16.80 33.80
N ASP A 78 -7.12 17.65 34.31
CA ASP A 78 -6.73 18.92 33.71
C ASP A 78 -5.21 19.05 33.64
N ARG A 79 -4.72 19.83 32.66
CA ARG A 79 -3.36 20.36 32.62
C ARG A 79 -3.38 21.87 32.51
N ARG A 80 -2.68 22.58 33.41
CA ARG A 80 -2.55 24.04 33.42
C ARG A 80 -1.11 24.46 33.73
N PRO A 81 -0.73 25.73 33.54
CA PRO A 81 0.49 26.24 34.15
C PRO A 81 0.38 26.23 35.68
N GLU A 82 1.43 25.83 36.39
CA GLU A 82 1.48 25.82 37.87
C GLU A 82 1.31 27.23 38.47
N GLU A 83 1.82 28.27 37.78
CA GLU A 83 1.76 29.67 38.21
C GLU A 83 0.86 30.53 37.28
N ALA A 84 -0.31 30.01 36.91
CA ALA A 84 -1.18 30.68 35.94
C ALA A 84 -1.75 32.03 36.46
N ASN A 85 -1.34 33.14 35.85
CA ASN A 85 -2.08 34.41 35.90
C ASN A 85 -2.96 34.54 34.63
N PRO A 86 -4.30 34.61 34.72
CA PRO A 86 -5.19 34.64 33.55
C PRO A 86 -4.91 35.81 32.58
N GLY A 87 -4.44 36.96 33.11
CA GLY A 87 -4.07 38.12 32.31
C GLY A 87 -2.68 38.03 31.64
N SER A 88 -1.82 37.10 32.05
CA SER A 88 -0.46 36.95 31.52
C SER A 88 -0.37 35.94 30.38
N LEU A 89 -1.27 34.95 30.31
CA LEU A 89 -1.30 33.93 29.26
C LEU A 89 -1.30 34.49 27.83
N VAL A 90 -2.00 35.61 27.58
CA VAL A 90 -2.00 36.27 26.26
C VAL A 90 -0.69 37.02 26.00
N LEU A 91 -0.15 37.73 27.00
CA LEU A 91 1.14 38.44 26.89
C LEU A 91 2.32 37.48 26.73
N GLU A 92 2.25 36.29 27.31
CA GLU A 92 3.28 35.25 27.28
C GLU A 92 3.39 34.54 25.93
N THR A 93 2.35 34.59 25.09
CA THR A 93 2.44 34.16 23.68
C THR A 93 3.34 35.09 22.85
N LEU A 94 3.49 36.34 23.29
CA LEU A 94 4.27 37.40 22.61
C LEU A 94 5.63 37.66 23.27
N GLY A 95 5.78 37.34 24.55
CA GLY A 95 7.02 37.44 25.33
C GLY A 95 7.89 36.17 25.23
N GLY A 96 9.21 36.33 25.20
CA GLY A 96 10.16 35.24 24.94
C GLY A 96 10.00 33.97 25.79
N ARG A 97 10.40 32.82 25.21
CA ARG A 97 10.29 31.44 25.72
C ARG A 97 10.58 31.30 27.22
N ARG A 98 9.54 31.31 28.06
CA ARG A 98 9.57 30.71 29.39
C ARG A 98 8.68 29.48 29.37
N HIS A 99 9.28 28.31 29.53
CA HIS A 99 8.55 27.08 29.76
C HIS A 99 8.11 27.08 31.22
N TRP A 100 6.81 26.96 31.46
CA TRP A 100 6.26 26.83 32.81
C TRP A 100 6.21 25.36 33.18
N LYS A 101 6.34 25.02 34.45
CA LYS A 101 6.06 23.66 34.88
C LYS A 101 4.56 23.38 34.72
N ALA A 102 4.22 22.25 34.12
CA ALA A 102 2.83 21.83 34.00
C ALA A 102 2.30 21.41 35.38
N ALA A 103 1.17 21.98 35.78
CA ALA A 103 0.34 21.48 36.86
C ALA A 103 -0.76 20.61 36.25
N ASP A 104 -0.52 19.31 36.34
CA ASP A 104 -1.54 18.30 36.05
C ASP A 104 -2.37 18.12 37.31
N GLU A 105 -3.69 18.20 37.21
CA GLU A 105 -4.61 18.14 38.34
C GLU A 105 -5.69 17.09 38.10
N CYS A 106 -6.12 16.41 39.17
CA CYS A 106 -7.33 15.61 39.16
C CYS A 106 -8.33 16.09 40.21
N ARG A 107 -9.61 15.85 39.93
CA ARG A 107 -10.71 16.18 40.84
C ARG A 107 -11.79 15.13 40.78
N THR A 108 -12.36 14.79 41.93
CA THR A 108 -13.54 13.92 42.02
C THR A 108 -14.78 14.80 42.13
N LEU A 109 -15.83 14.44 41.41
CA LEU A 109 -17.14 15.09 41.40
C LEU A 109 -18.20 13.99 41.47
N HIS A 110 -19.41 14.33 41.87
CA HIS A 110 -20.55 13.44 41.75
C HIS A 110 -21.60 14.02 40.80
N GLN A 111 -22.26 13.17 40.00
CA GLN A 111 -23.23 13.61 38.98
C GLN A 111 -24.42 14.38 39.57
N ASN A 112 -24.76 14.08 40.82
CA ASN A 112 -25.84 14.77 41.53
C ASN A 112 -25.40 16.08 42.20
N ASP A 113 -24.11 16.43 42.13
CA ASP A 113 -23.60 17.65 42.74
C ASP A 113 -23.96 18.87 41.88
N PRO A 114 -24.40 20.00 42.50
CA PRO A 114 -24.69 21.23 41.78
C PRO A 114 -23.49 21.73 40.94
N GLU A 115 -22.28 21.48 41.43
CA GLU A 115 -21.05 21.86 40.74
C GLU A 115 -20.85 21.10 39.43
N PHE A 116 -21.16 19.80 39.40
CA PHE A 116 -21.09 19.02 38.17
C PHE A 116 -22.14 19.47 37.16
N MET A 117 -23.35 19.80 37.61
CA MET A 117 -24.39 20.35 36.75
C MET A 117 -23.97 21.70 36.14
N MET A 118 -23.37 22.59 36.95
CA MET A 118 -22.80 23.84 36.44
C MET A 118 -21.67 23.60 35.43
N LEU A 119 -20.82 22.60 35.66
CA LEU A 119 -19.76 22.21 34.72
C LEU A 119 -20.37 21.80 33.38
N GLN A 120 -21.38 20.93 33.39
CA GLN A 120 -22.06 20.51 32.15
C GLN A 120 -22.71 21.68 31.40
N HIS A 121 -23.29 22.65 32.11
CA HIS A 121 -23.88 23.83 31.47
C HIS A 121 -22.85 24.82 30.90
N SER A 122 -21.63 24.84 31.42
CA SER A 122 -20.58 25.80 31.06
C SER A 122 -19.53 25.25 30.10
N THR A 123 -19.73 24.02 29.61
CA THR A 123 -18.77 23.30 28.78
C THR A 123 -19.44 22.67 27.57
N ILE A 124 -18.66 22.46 26.52
CA ILE A 124 -19.06 21.76 25.30
C ILE A 124 -18.35 20.41 25.31
N CYS A 125 -19.09 19.33 25.08
CA CYS A 125 -18.52 18.00 24.91
C CYS A 125 -18.06 17.83 23.46
N GLU A 126 -16.75 17.74 23.24
CA GLU A 126 -16.18 17.52 21.90
C GLU A 126 -16.19 16.03 21.54
N ILE A 127 -15.89 15.17 22.52
CA ILE A 127 -15.85 13.71 22.36
C ILE A 127 -16.63 13.08 23.50
N ASP A 128 -17.49 12.14 23.14
CA ASP A 128 -18.27 11.34 24.07
C ASP A 128 -18.22 9.87 23.66
N MET A 129 -17.80 9.02 24.58
CA MET A 129 -17.50 7.62 24.29
C MET A 129 -17.80 6.72 25.48
N ASP A 130 -18.54 5.65 25.22
CA ASP A 130 -18.70 4.55 26.16
C ASP A 130 -17.43 3.69 26.18
N MET A 131 -17.00 3.32 27.37
CA MET A 131 -15.78 2.56 27.57
C MET A 131 -16.09 1.05 27.66
N PRO A 132 -15.27 0.19 27.04
CA PRO A 132 -15.43 -1.26 27.19
C PRO A 132 -15.37 -1.68 28.66
N PRO A 133 -16.12 -2.74 29.05
CA PRO A 133 -16.09 -3.26 30.41
C PRO A 133 -14.66 -3.53 30.88
N LYS A 134 -14.39 -3.29 32.17
CA LYS A 134 -13.09 -3.50 32.82
C LYS A 134 -11.98 -2.51 32.41
N THR A 135 -12.31 -1.42 31.73
CA THR A 135 -11.34 -0.33 31.50
C THR A 135 -11.01 0.36 32.82
N ASP A 136 -9.84 0.16 33.39
CA ASP A 136 -9.46 0.74 34.69
C ASP A 136 -9.01 2.21 34.56
N LEU A 137 -9.40 3.05 35.52
CA LEU A 137 -8.92 4.43 35.66
C LEU A 137 -7.40 4.57 35.69
N ARG A 138 -6.66 3.52 36.10
CA ARG A 138 -5.20 3.42 36.01
C ARG A 138 -4.67 3.67 34.60
N LEU A 139 -5.44 3.41 33.56
CA LEU A 139 -5.03 3.66 32.18
C LEU A 139 -4.83 5.16 31.91
N ILE A 140 -5.73 6.01 32.41
CA ILE A 140 -5.58 7.47 32.37
C ILE A 140 -4.35 7.89 33.18
N LEU A 141 -4.21 7.36 34.40
CA LEU A 141 -3.07 7.66 35.25
C LEU A 141 -1.74 7.23 34.63
N SER A 142 -1.73 6.15 33.85
CA SER A 142 -0.55 5.66 33.12
C SER A 142 -0.11 6.66 32.06
N ALA A 143 -1.07 7.21 31.32
CA ALA A 143 -0.78 8.28 30.36
C ALA A 143 -0.27 9.54 31.07
N CYS A 144 -0.92 9.99 32.15
CA CYS A 144 -0.46 11.15 32.93
C CYS A 144 0.94 10.95 33.51
N PHE A 145 1.24 9.77 34.05
CA PHE A 145 2.57 9.43 34.56
C PHE A 145 3.61 9.52 33.44
N ALA A 146 3.37 8.88 32.29
CA ALA A 146 4.28 8.93 31.15
C ALA A 146 4.54 10.39 30.69
N LEU A 147 3.50 11.22 30.64
CA LEU A 147 3.63 12.64 30.31
C LEU A 147 4.46 13.42 31.34
N SER A 148 4.32 13.11 32.63
CA SER A 148 5.10 13.75 33.71
C SER A 148 6.58 13.37 33.71
N GLN A 149 6.91 12.17 33.23
CA GLN A 149 8.29 11.67 33.13
C GLN A 149 8.97 12.10 31.82
N ASP A 150 8.21 12.45 30.79
CA ASP A 150 8.77 12.86 29.50
C ASP A 150 9.48 14.23 29.62
N THR A 151 10.72 14.27 29.15
CA THR A 151 11.58 15.47 29.26
C THR A 151 11.04 16.72 28.56
N LYS A 152 10.13 16.57 27.59
CA LYS A 152 9.51 17.68 26.86
C LYS A 152 8.08 17.91 27.32
N ALA A 153 7.29 16.84 27.47
CA ALA A 153 5.88 16.95 27.75
C ALA A 153 5.56 17.27 29.22
N ARG A 154 6.54 17.19 30.14
CA ARG A 154 6.38 17.65 31.53
C ARG A 154 6.33 19.17 31.69
N ASP A 155 6.78 19.89 30.67
CA ASP A 155 6.75 21.35 30.64
C ASP A 155 5.50 21.84 29.88
N TYR A 156 4.90 22.91 30.36
CA TYR A 156 3.78 23.59 29.73
C TYR A 156 4.28 24.69 28.79
N ASP A 157 3.81 24.63 27.54
CA ASP A 157 3.94 25.71 26.55
C ASP A 157 2.54 25.95 25.94
N LEU A 158 2.12 27.21 25.84
CA LEU A 158 0.78 27.53 25.35
C LEU A 158 0.55 27.02 23.92
N LEU A 159 1.61 26.95 23.10
CA LEU A 159 1.56 26.43 21.73
C LEU A 159 1.85 24.92 21.65
N LYS A 160 2.50 24.33 22.67
CA LYS A 160 2.93 22.92 22.68
C LYS A 160 2.75 22.29 24.06
N TYR A 161 2.20 21.09 24.14
CA TYR A 161 2.04 20.37 25.42
C TYR A 161 1.04 20.99 26.42
N ASN A 162 0.19 21.91 25.95
CA ASN A 162 -0.91 22.53 26.68
C ASN A 162 -2.07 21.55 27.01
N CYS A 163 -3.20 22.08 27.46
CA CYS A 163 -4.41 21.32 27.77
C CYS A 163 -4.99 20.53 26.58
N TYR A 164 -4.88 21.04 25.34
CA TYR A 164 -5.29 20.31 24.14
C TYR A 164 -4.41 19.08 23.91
N PHE A 165 -3.09 19.24 23.98
CA PHE A 165 -2.17 18.11 23.84
C PHE A 165 -2.42 17.06 24.94
N PHE A 166 -2.59 17.50 26.19
CA PHE A 166 -2.85 16.60 27.32
C PHE A 166 -4.14 15.80 27.13
N SER A 167 -5.26 16.49 26.85
CA SER A 167 -6.56 15.84 26.71
C SER A 167 -6.58 14.86 25.54
N TRP A 168 -6.04 15.26 24.38
CA TRP A 168 -5.99 14.40 23.20
C TRP A 168 -5.03 13.24 23.36
N THR A 169 -3.85 13.45 23.98
CA THR A 169 -2.87 12.37 24.18
C THR A 169 -3.42 11.27 25.08
N ILE A 170 -4.02 11.62 26.21
CA ILE A 170 -4.65 10.64 27.11
C ILE A 170 -5.78 9.93 26.38
N THR A 171 -6.66 10.67 25.71
CA THR A 171 -7.78 10.09 24.96
C THR A 171 -7.30 9.09 23.92
N MET A 172 -6.26 9.45 23.16
CA MET A 172 -5.65 8.57 22.16
C MET A 172 -5.03 7.30 22.76
N VAL A 173 -4.27 7.42 23.84
CA VAL A 173 -3.67 6.27 24.54
C VAL A 173 -4.74 5.36 25.09
N VAL A 174 -5.76 5.93 25.72
CA VAL A 174 -6.89 5.19 26.30
C VAL A 174 -7.66 4.46 25.20
N ILE A 175 -8.08 5.16 24.14
CA ILE A 175 -8.79 4.58 22.98
C ILE A 175 -7.97 3.45 22.40
N ARG A 176 -6.67 3.66 22.15
CA ARG A 176 -5.83 2.65 21.51
C ARG A 176 -5.68 1.39 22.38
N HIS A 177 -5.64 1.55 23.70
CA HIS A 177 -5.52 0.42 24.61
C HIS A 177 -6.83 -0.38 24.72
N VAL A 178 -7.98 0.30 24.74
CA VAL A 178 -9.28 -0.37 24.91
C VAL A 178 -9.88 -0.85 23.58
N LEU A 179 -9.46 -0.26 22.46
CA LEU A 179 -9.86 -0.62 21.09
C LEU A 179 -8.63 -1.02 20.27
N PRO A 180 -8.02 -2.18 20.55
CA PRO A 180 -6.91 -2.63 19.75
C PRO A 180 -7.32 -2.81 18.29
N PHE A 181 -6.42 -2.50 17.35
CA PHE A 181 -6.67 -2.86 15.97
C PHE A 181 -6.88 -4.36 15.89
N ARG A 182 -8.02 -4.77 15.36
CA ARG A 182 -8.28 -6.16 15.06
C ARG A 182 -7.77 -6.44 13.65
N ILE A 183 -6.77 -7.29 13.54
CA ILE A 183 -6.34 -7.78 12.23
C ILE A 183 -7.49 -8.59 11.62
N PRO A 184 -7.95 -8.25 10.41
CA PRO A 184 -9.02 -8.99 9.75
C PRO A 184 -8.53 -10.37 9.35
N ALA A 185 -9.44 -11.35 9.26
CA ALA A 185 -9.08 -12.65 8.71
C ALA A 185 -8.65 -12.50 7.23
N PRO A 186 -7.59 -13.19 6.77
CA PRO A 186 -7.15 -13.13 5.38
C PRO A 186 -8.27 -13.38 4.37
N ASP A 187 -9.13 -14.36 4.64
CA ASP A 187 -10.26 -14.73 3.78
C ASP A 187 -11.32 -13.62 3.66
N ASP A 188 -11.50 -12.81 4.71
CA ASP A 188 -12.45 -11.68 4.69
C ASP A 188 -11.96 -10.54 3.79
N VAL A 189 -10.63 -10.33 3.79
CA VAL A 189 -9.97 -9.37 2.89
C VAL A 189 -9.97 -9.92 1.46
N ALA A 190 -9.62 -11.18 1.26
CA ALA A 190 -9.59 -11.83 -0.06
C ALA A 190 -10.96 -11.79 -0.76
N ARG A 191 -12.06 -12.04 -0.03
CA ARG A 191 -13.42 -11.90 -0.57
C ARG A 191 -13.75 -10.49 -1.03
N SER A 192 -13.25 -9.46 -0.34
CA SER A 192 -13.45 -8.06 -0.76
C SER A 192 -12.61 -7.69 -1.99
N LEU A 193 -11.47 -8.35 -2.17
CA LEU A 193 -10.56 -8.10 -3.28
C LEU A 193 -11.09 -8.57 -4.61
N ASP A 194 -11.80 -9.71 -4.66
CA ASP A 194 -12.24 -10.34 -5.92
C ASP A 194 -12.95 -9.35 -6.86
N SER A 195 -13.95 -8.63 -6.33
CA SER A 195 -14.69 -7.60 -7.09
C SER A 195 -13.81 -6.41 -7.52
N ALA A 196 -12.89 -5.97 -6.67
CA ALA A 196 -12.03 -4.83 -6.94
C ALA A 196 -10.92 -5.16 -7.95
N LEU A 197 -10.48 -6.43 -7.94
CA LEU A 197 -9.48 -6.96 -8.86
C LEU A 197 -9.98 -6.99 -10.30
N VAL A 198 -11.28 -7.00 -10.57
CA VAL A 198 -11.81 -6.97 -11.95
C VAL A 198 -11.32 -5.73 -12.70
N GLY A 199 -11.40 -4.55 -12.06
CA GLY A 199 -10.93 -3.29 -12.65
C GLY A 199 -9.41 -3.27 -12.80
N LEU A 200 -8.70 -3.70 -11.75
CA LEU A 200 -7.25 -3.72 -11.74
C LEU A 200 -6.65 -4.71 -12.75
N SER A 201 -7.26 -5.90 -12.89
CA SER A 201 -6.82 -6.93 -13.84
C SER A 201 -6.87 -6.43 -15.28
N LYS A 202 -7.84 -5.57 -15.62
CA LYS A 202 -7.90 -4.91 -16.92
C LYS A 202 -6.72 -3.94 -17.11
N SER A 203 -6.43 -3.09 -16.12
CA SER A 203 -5.28 -2.18 -16.14
C SER A 203 -3.97 -2.95 -16.35
N ILE A 204 -3.74 -3.98 -15.52
CA ILE A 204 -2.49 -4.73 -15.55
C ILE A 204 -2.37 -5.57 -16.83
N THR A 205 -3.47 -6.10 -17.36
CA THR A 205 -3.47 -6.78 -18.67
C THR A 205 -3.00 -5.82 -19.78
N GLY A 206 -3.48 -4.58 -19.79
CA GLY A 206 -3.03 -3.55 -20.72
C GLY A 206 -1.54 -3.25 -20.58
N LYS A 207 -1.03 -3.21 -19.35
CA LYS A 207 0.39 -3.04 -19.03
C LYS A 207 1.25 -4.22 -19.51
N ILE A 208 0.84 -5.45 -19.22
CA ILE A 208 1.49 -6.69 -19.69
C ILE A 208 1.56 -6.70 -21.22
N VAL A 209 0.44 -6.44 -21.89
CA VAL A 209 0.38 -6.35 -23.36
C VAL A 209 1.33 -5.29 -23.89
N THR A 210 1.36 -4.10 -23.27
CA THR A 210 2.23 -3.01 -23.71
C THR A 210 3.71 -3.38 -23.55
N ALA A 211 4.09 -4.00 -22.43
CA ALA A 211 5.44 -4.48 -22.18
C ALA A 211 5.87 -5.54 -23.19
N LEU A 212 5.04 -6.54 -23.46
CA LEU A 212 5.29 -7.58 -24.47
C LEU A 212 5.49 -7.01 -25.87
N LEU A 213 4.61 -6.10 -26.27
CA LEU A 213 4.71 -5.43 -27.56
C LEU A 213 6.00 -4.62 -27.66
N ALA A 214 6.43 -3.97 -26.58
CA ALA A 214 7.70 -3.25 -26.55
C ALA A 214 8.87 -4.22 -26.74
N ILE A 215 8.90 -5.34 -26.01
CA ILE A 215 9.93 -6.37 -26.12
C ILE A 215 10.06 -6.87 -27.56
N VAL A 216 8.97 -7.37 -28.14
CA VAL A 216 8.98 -7.97 -29.48
C VAL A 216 9.38 -6.94 -30.54
N VAL A 217 8.79 -5.75 -30.51
CA VAL A 217 9.08 -4.71 -31.51
C VAL A 217 10.52 -4.22 -31.41
N ASP A 218 11.06 -4.07 -30.21
CA ASP A 218 12.44 -3.59 -30.01
C ASP A 218 13.48 -4.65 -30.38
N VAL A 219 13.22 -5.94 -30.15
CA VAL A 219 14.05 -7.03 -30.67
C VAL A 219 14.09 -7.00 -32.20
N ILE A 220 12.94 -6.90 -32.86
CA ILE A 220 12.86 -6.82 -34.34
C ILE A 220 13.55 -5.54 -34.86
N ALA A 221 13.36 -4.40 -34.19
CA ALA A 221 13.99 -3.15 -34.57
C ALA A 221 15.52 -3.21 -34.44
N ALA A 222 16.02 -3.79 -33.34
CA ALA A 222 17.44 -4.02 -33.11
C ALA A 222 18.02 -4.97 -34.17
N ALA A 223 17.31 -6.05 -34.50
CA ALA A 223 17.67 -6.99 -35.57
C ALA A 223 17.93 -6.24 -36.86
N ARG A 224 16.99 -5.36 -37.21
CA ARG A 224 17.04 -4.58 -38.43
C ARG A 224 18.16 -3.56 -38.44
N GLN A 225 18.36 -2.86 -37.33
CA GLN A 225 19.42 -1.86 -37.20
C GLN A 225 20.81 -2.50 -37.36
N LYS A 226 21.04 -3.67 -36.74
CA LYS A 226 22.34 -4.35 -36.72
C LYS A 226 22.61 -5.15 -38.00
N ALA A 227 21.62 -5.87 -38.52
CA ALA A 227 21.76 -6.62 -39.77
C ALA A 227 21.83 -5.68 -40.99
N GLY A 228 21.10 -4.56 -40.94
CA GLY A 228 21.11 -3.51 -41.94
C GLY A 228 20.62 -3.97 -43.32
N GLY A 229 21.24 -3.42 -44.38
CA GLY A 229 20.95 -3.81 -45.77
C GLY A 229 21.51 -5.17 -46.18
N ARG A 230 22.37 -5.79 -45.35
CA ARG A 230 23.15 -6.99 -45.70
C ARG A 230 22.27 -8.22 -45.89
N ILE A 231 21.17 -8.32 -45.13
CA ILE A 231 20.25 -9.46 -45.20
C ILE A 231 19.22 -9.36 -46.35
N LYS A 232 19.10 -8.21 -47.02
CA LYS A 232 18.07 -7.96 -48.05
C LYS A 232 18.04 -9.00 -49.17
N LYS A 233 19.20 -9.55 -49.55
CA LYS A 233 19.32 -10.53 -50.63
C LYS A 233 18.72 -11.90 -50.30
N GLY A 234 18.65 -12.27 -49.01
CA GLY A 234 18.09 -13.54 -48.53
C GLY A 234 16.60 -13.49 -48.22
N LEU A 235 16.03 -12.29 -48.01
CA LEU A 235 14.60 -12.09 -47.75
C LEU A 235 13.74 -12.34 -49.01
N TYR A 236 12.53 -12.84 -48.82
CA TYR A 236 11.49 -12.92 -49.85
C TYR A 236 10.97 -11.54 -50.26
N LEU A 237 10.23 -11.47 -51.38
CA LEU A 237 9.73 -10.20 -51.91
C LEU A 237 8.86 -9.44 -50.88
N GLY A 238 7.93 -10.12 -50.20
CA GLY A 238 7.10 -9.51 -49.16
C GLY A 238 7.91 -9.03 -47.95
N GLU A 239 8.86 -9.84 -47.49
CA GLU A 239 9.76 -9.50 -46.38
C GLU A 239 10.64 -8.29 -46.72
N ARG A 240 11.13 -8.18 -47.97
CA ARG A 240 11.91 -7.03 -48.44
C ARG A 240 11.11 -5.74 -48.40
N LEU A 241 9.83 -5.77 -48.76
CA LEU A 241 8.96 -4.59 -48.73
C LEU A 241 8.82 -4.07 -47.29
N VAL A 242 8.54 -4.96 -46.34
CA VAL A 242 8.48 -4.61 -44.91
C VAL A 242 9.84 -4.09 -44.41
N TRP A 243 10.94 -4.73 -44.84
CA TRP A 243 12.31 -4.34 -44.48
C TRP A 243 12.77 -3.00 -45.09
N GLN A 244 12.04 -2.43 -46.04
CA GLN A 244 12.33 -1.12 -46.63
C GLN A 244 11.57 0.03 -45.97
N LEU A 245 10.49 -0.24 -45.23
CA LEU A 245 9.71 0.81 -44.55
C LEU A 245 10.55 1.64 -43.58
N PRO A 246 10.30 2.93 -43.36
CA PRO A 246 10.93 3.67 -42.26
C PRO A 246 10.81 2.92 -40.92
N MET A 247 11.82 3.00 -40.05
CA MET A 247 11.84 2.23 -38.79
C MET A 247 10.59 2.49 -37.94
N SER A 248 10.17 3.75 -37.83
CA SER A 248 8.95 4.16 -37.14
C SER A 248 7.70 3.51 -37.73
N ALA A 249 7.56 3.50 -39.06
CA ALA A 249 6.43 2.89 -39.76
C ALA A 249 6.39 1.37 -39.58
N MET A 250 7.55 0.70 -39.64
CA MET A 250 7.66 -0.73 -39.39
C MET A 250 7.27 -1.09 -37.96
N CYS A 251 7.82 -0.39 -36.96
CA CYS A 251 7.49 -0.62 -35.56
C CYS A 251 6.00 -0.36 -35.29
N PHE A 252 5.43 0.68 -35.90
CA PHE A 252 3.99 0.94 -35.83
C PHE A 252 3.18 -0.22 -36.43
N ALA A 253 3.52 -0.66 -37.65
CA ALA A 253 2.83 -1.75 -38.32
C ALA A 253 2.88 -3.05 -37.50
N TYR A 254 4.05 -3.47 -37.01
CA TYR A 254 4.18 -4.66 -36.16
C TYR A 254 3.37 -4.52 -34.88
N ARG A 255 3.42 -3.35 -34.22
CA ARG A 255 2.63 -3.11 -33.01
C ARG A 255 1.13 -3.23 -33.29
N GLN A 256 0.63 -2.72 -34.41
CA GLN A 256 -0.78 -2.86 -34.78
C GLN A 256 -1.16 -4.31 -35.11
N VAL A 257 -0.31 -5.02 -35.85
CA VAL A 257 -0.55 -6.43 -36.19
C VAL A 257 -0.60 -7.30 -34.93
N LEU A 258 0.37 -7.13 -34.02
CA LEU A 258 0.42 -7.86 -32.76
C LEU A 258 -0.75 -7.47 -31.83
N LYS A 259 -1.12 -6.18 -31.77
CA LYS A 259 -2.33 -5.75 -31.06
C LYS A 259 -3.59 -6.40 -31.61
N LEU A 260 -3.73 -6.44 -32.94
CA LEU A 260 -4.88 -7.07 -33.57
C LEU A 260 -4.96 -8.56 -33.22
N GLN A 261 -3.82 -9.27 -33.22
CA GLN A 261 -3.75 -10.65 -32.75
C GLN A 261 -4.18 -10.80 -31.29
N LEU A 262 -3.83 -9.84 -30.44
CA LEU A 262 -4.26 -9.81 -29.04
C LEU A 262 -5.77 -9.53 -28.91
N TYR A 263 -6.34 -8.67 -29.76
CA TYR A 263 -7.77 -8.31 -29.77
C TYR A 263 -8.70 -9.45 -30.22
N PHE A 264 -8.20 -10.50 -30.89
CA PHE A 264 -9.00 -11.67 -31.24
C PHE A 264 -9.17 -12.65 -30.06
N GLY A 265 -9.67 -12.15 -28.92
CA GLY A 265 -10.00 -12.93 -27.73
C GLY A 265 -8.82 -13.29 -26.82
N LEU A 266 -7.58 -13.06 -27.25
CA LEU A 266 -6.40 -13.34 -26.44
C LEU A 266 -6.31 -12.41 -25.23
N GLU A 267 -6.67 -11.14 -25.40
CA GLU A 267 -6.74 -10.15 -24.31
C GLU A 267 -7.72 -10.59 -23.22
N ASP A 268 -8.85 -11.21 -23.58
CA ASP A 268 -9.82 -11.73 -22.62
C ASP A 268 -9.27 -12.94 -21.85
N VAL A 269 -8.54 -13.82 -22.54
CA VAL A 269 -7.86 -14.96 -21.90
C VAL A 269 -6.77 -14.47 -20.96
N ILE A 270 -5.93 -13.53 -21.39
CA ILE A 270 -4.90 -12.89 -20.56
C ILE A 270 -5.58 -12.26 -19.35
N ARG A 271 -6.62 -11.44 -19.55
CA ARG A 271 -7.34 -10.75 -18.47
C ARG A 271 -7.90 -11.69 -17.42
N ARG A 272 -8.55 -12.78 -17.84
CA ARG A 272 -9.08 -13.79 -16.92
C ARG A 272 -7.96 -14.50 -16.16
N LYS A 273 -6.90 -14.92 -16.84
CA LYS A 273 -5.73 -15.54 -16.18
C LYS A 273 -5.02 -14.59 -15.23
N THR A 274 -4.91 -13.31 -15.60
CA THR A 274 -4.38 -12.23 -14.76
C THR A 274 -5.20 -12.12 -13.48
N HIS A 275 -6.52 -12.04 -13.59
CA HIS A 275 -7.43 -11.99 -12.44
C HIS A 275 -7.29 -13.22 -11.53
N GLU A 276 -7.39 -14.44 -12.09
CA GLU A 276 -7.28 -15.70 -11.36
C GLU A 276 -5.94 -15.80 -10.60
N ARG A 277 -4.82 -15.50 -11.27
CA ARG A 277 -3.49 -15.57 -10.67
C ARG A 277 -3.25 -14.49 -9.62
N MET A 278 -3.69 -13.26 -9.87
CA MET A 278 -3.57 -12.18 -8.90
C MET A 278 -4.38 -12.45 -7.64
N LEU A 279 -5.62 -12.92 -7.78
CA LEU A 279 -6.44 -13.27 -6.64
C LEU A 279 -5.77 -14.36 -5.79
N SER A 280 -5.26 -15.42 -6.44
CA SER A 280 -4.54 -16.51 -5.76
C SER A 280 -3.33 -15.99 -4.98
N ILE A 281 -2.54 -15.10 -5.56
CA ILE A 281 -1.31 -14.60 -4.93
C ILE A 281 -1.61 -13.59 -3.85
N CYS A 282 -2.50 -12.64 -4.09
CA CYS A 282 -2.95 -11.71 -3.06
C CYS A 282 -3.51 -12.47 -1.85
N THR A 283 -4.27 -13.54 -2.09
CA THR A 283 -4.78 -14.40 -1.00
C THR A 283 -3.64 -15.07 -0.24
N THR A 284 -2.67 -15.67 -0.94
CA THR A 284 -1.50 -16.32 -0.31
C THR A 284 -0.70 -15.31 0.52
N LEU A 285 -0.38 -14.14 -0.06
CA LEU A 285 0.36 -13.08 0.62
C LEU A 285 -0.41 -12.48 1.79
N LEU A 286 -1.74 -12.42 1.72
CA LEU A 286 -2.58 -12.00 2.85
C LEU A 286 -2.49 -13.01 4.00
N HIS A 287 -2.51 -14.31 3.71
CA HIS A 287 -2.30 -15.33 4.75
C HIS A 287 -0.91 -15.18 5.37
N ASP A 288 0.12 -14.99 4.54
CA ASP A 288 1.49 -14.85 5.01
C ASP A 288 1.70 -13.56 5.83
N VAL A 289 1.07 -12.43 5.49
CA VAL A 289 1.27 -11.18 6.24
C VAL A 289 0.40 -11.07 7.49
N LEU A 290 -0.86 -11.48 7.40
CA LEU A 290 -1.83 -11.27 8.47
C LEU A 290 -1.83 -12.38 9.53
N ASN A 291 -1.29 -13.57 9.22
CA ASN A 291 -1.13 -14.65 10.22
C ASN A 291 0.27 -14.71 10.85
N ARG A 292 1.14 -13.73 10.56
CA ARG A 292 2.49 -13.70 11.11
C ARG A 292 2.47 -13.38 12.61
N GLU A 293 3.19 -14.16 13.40
CA GLU A 293 3.29 -13.94 14.86
C GLU A 293 3.82 -12.53 15.25
N ASP A 294 4.59 -11.87 14.38
CA ASP A 294 5.08 -10.52 14.64
C ASP A 294 4.08 -9.41 14.26
N ILE A 295 3.00 -9.71 13.54
CA ILE A 295 2.01 -8.69 13.15
C ILE A 295 1.30 -8.15 14.39
N ASP A 296 0.93 -9.01 15.35
CA ASP A 296 0.27 -8.60 16.59
C ASP A 296 1.18 -7.67 17.40
N LYS A 297 2.47 -8.01 17.50
CA LYS A 297 3.47 -7.15 18.16
C LYS A 297 3.65 -5.81 17.46
N ARG A 298 3.56 -5.76 16.14
CA ARG A 298 3.62 -4.50 15.36
C ARG A 298 2.36 -3.68 15.58
N VAL A 299 1.19 -4.32 15.48
CA VAL A 299 -0.11 -3.73 15.75
C VAL A 299 -0.09 -3.03 17.08
N GLU A 300 0.26 -3.72 18.17
CA GLU A 300 0.34 -3.16 19.53
C GLU A 300 1.24 -1.91 19.63
N LYS A 301 2.29 -1.83 18.81
CA LYS A 301 3.23 -0.69 18.79
C LYS A 301 2.76 0.49 17.94
N ARG A 302 1.72 0.33 17.11
CA ARG A 302 1.19 1.41 16.26
C ARG A 302 0.01 2.10 16.90
N LEU A 303 0.10 3.42 17.01
CA LEU A 303 -1.01 4.27 17.43
C LEU A 303 -1.97 4.54 16.27
N TRP A 304 -1.41 4.67 15.06
CA TRP A 304 -2.15 5.07 13.86
C TRP A 304 -2.29 3.93 12.87
N ILE A 305 -3.49 3.78 12.30
CA ILE A 305 -3.75 2.77 11.28
C ILE A 305 -2.87 2.97 10.04
N ASN A 306 -2.56 4.21 9.66
CA ASN A 306 -1.71 4.50 8.49
C ASN A 306 -0.28 3.98 8.67
N GLU A 307 0.26 4.02 9.89
CA GLU A 307 1.59 3.48 10.18
C GLU A 307 1.59 1.95 10.11
N LEU A 308 0.53 1.32 10.62
CA LEU A 308 0.33 -0.13 10.48
C LEU A 308 0.20 -0.52 9.00
N MET A 309 -0.54 0.27 8.23
CA MET A 309 -0.69 0.04 6.78
C MET A 309 0.63 0.20 6.05
N GLU A 310 1.51 1.12 6.45
CA GLU A 310 2.82 1.26 5.82
C GLU A 310 3.74 0.05 6.09
N ASP A 311 3.67 -0.53 7.30
CA ASP A 311 4.38 -1.77 7.62
C ASP A 311 3.92 -2.93 6.71
N ILE A 312 2.60 -3.09 6.55
CA ILE A 312 1.99 -4.11 5.69
C ILE A 312 2.33 -3.84 4.21
N ARG A 313 2.20 -2.58 3.78
CA ARG A 313 2.47 -2.13 2.40
C ARG A 313 3.90 -2.43 1.99
N THR A 314 4.86 -2.10 2.84
CA THR A 314 6.29 -2.35 2.58
C THR A 314 6.56 -3.85 2.41
N TRP A 315 6.01 -4.68 3.30
CA TRP A 315 6.16 -6.12 3.18
C TRP A 315 5.49 -6.68 1.92
N LEU A 316 4.26 -6.25 1.62
CA LEU A 316 3.52 -6.69 0.44
C LEU A 316 4.25 -6.30 -0.85
N ARG A 317 4.81 -5.10 -0.90
CA ARG A 317 5.62 -4.62 -2.03
C ARG A 317 6.79 -5.55 -2.32
N ASP A 318 7.56 -5.90 -1.29
CA ASP A 318 8.73 -6.77 -1.44
C ASP A 318 8.34 -8.16 -1.96
N GLN A 319 7.29 -8.77 -1.39
CA GLN A 319 6.84 -10.09 -1.81
C GLN A 319 6.15 -10.09 -3.18
N MET A 320 5.38 -9.05 -3.47
CA MET A 320 4.71 -8.89 -4.76
C MET A 320 5.73 -8.68 -5.88
N ALA A 321 6.78 -7.90 -5.66
CA ALA A 321 7.83 -7.69 -6.66
C ALA A 321 8.50 -9.00 -7.11
N VAL A 322 8.69 -9.95 -6.18
CA VAL A 322 9.24 -11.28 -6.48
C VAL A 322 8.25 -12.13 -7.28
N THR A 323 7.02 -12.22 -6.81
CA THR A 323 5.99 -13.11 -7.38
C THR A 323 5.40 -12.59 -8.69
N PHE A 324 5.38 -11.27 -8.89
CA PHE A 324 4.78 -10.62 -10.05
C PHE A 324 5.41 -11.08 -11.37
N TRP A 325 6.73 -11.20 -11.43
CA TRP A 325 7.42 -11.64 -12.65
C TRP A 325 7.08 -13.08 -13.02
N ASP A 326 7.01 -13.98 -12.03
CA ASP A 326 6.57 -15.35 -12.26
C ASP A 326 5.15 -15.38 -12.81
N VAL A 327 4.24 -14.60 -12.23
CA VAL A 327 2.84 -14.49 -12.69
C VAL A 327 2.76 -14.03 -14.12
N VAL A 328 3.41 -12.92 -14.43
CA VAL A 328 3.36 -12.32 -15.76
C VAL A 328 3.90 -13.32 -16.79
N LEU A 329 5.05 -13.94 -16.52
CA LEU A 329 5.65 -14.92 -17.42
C LEU A 329 4.82 -16.20 -17.54
N ASP A 330 4.17 -16.67 -16.46
CA ASP A 330 3.27 -17.82 -16.49
C ASP A 330 1.99 -17.54 -17.30
N ILE A 331 1.40 -16.34 -17.14
CA ILE A 331 0.25 -15.91 -17.93
C ILE A 331 0.62 -15.88 -19.41
N ILE A 332 1.75 -15.26 -19.75
CA ILE A 332 2.20 -15.14 -21.14
C ILE A 332 2.49 -16.52 -21.75
N ALA A 333 3.23 -17.37 -21.03
CA ALA A 333 3.56 -18.72 -21.48
C ALA A 333 2.30 -19.59 -21.67
N ALA A 334 1.36 -19.53 -20.73
CA ALA A 334 0.12 -20.30 -20.80
C ALA A 334 -0.79 -19.82 -21.95
N VAL A 335 -0.74 -18.54 -22.27
CA VAL A 335 -1.47 -17.96 -23.39
C VAL A 335 -0.82 -18.36 -24.71
N HIS A 336 0.51 -18.28 -24.82
CA HIS A 336 1.24 -18.62 -26.03
C HIS A 336 1.17 -20.13 -26.36
N GLY A 337 1.21 -21.01 -25.35
CA GLY A 337 1.14 -22.47 -25.55
C GLY A 337 -0.25 -22.99 -25.91
N ASN A 338 -1.31 -22.20 -25.68
CA ASN A 338 -2.71 -22.60 -25.88
C ASN A 338 -3.37 -21.90 -27.08
N VAL A 339 -2.66 -20.96 -27.72
CA VAL A 339 -3.01 -20.54 -29.08
C VAL A 339 -2.62 -21.69 -29.98
N ASP A 340 -3.55 -22.62 -30.16
CA ASP A 340 -3.51 -23.57 -31.24
C ASP A 340 -3.63 -22.76 -32.53
N GLY A 341 -2.49 -22.26 -33.01
CA GLY A 341 -2.40 -21.39 -34.17
C GLY A 341 -3.12 -22.02 -35.34
N GLN A 342 -3.14 -23.35 -35.42
CA GLN A 342 -3.88 -24.12 -36.43
C GLN A 342 -5.39 -24.04 -36.27
N LYS A 343 -5.94 -24.06 -35.05
CA LYS A 343 -7.39 -23.94 -34.81
C LYS A 343 -7.91 -22.52 -35.07
N ALA A 344 -7.16 -21.51 -34.64
CA ALA A 344 -7.46 -20.11 -34.95
C ALA A 344 -7.26 -19.81 -36.46
N LEU A 345 -6.30 -20.47 -37.13
CA LEU A 345 -6.15 -20.42 -38.58
C LEU A 345 -7.31 -21.10 -39.29
N ALA A 346 -7.78 -22.26 -38.81
CA ALA A 346 -8.92 -22.99 -39.36
C ALA A 346 -10.26 -22.23 -39.22
N ASP A 347 -10.52 -21.60 -38.07
CA ASP A 347 -11.71 -20.75 -37.88
C ASP A 347 -11.67 -19.50 -38.77
N ILE A 348 -10.48 -19.00 -39.09
CA ILE A 348 -10.27 -17.87 -40.02
C ILE A 348 -10.38 -18.32 -41.50
N GLU A 349 -9.95 -19.54 -41.82
CA GLU A 349 -10.09 -20.15 -43.15
C GLU A 349 -11.56 -20.36 -43.52
N ASN A 350 -12.37 -20.74 -42.52
CA ASN A 350 -13.81 -20.96 -42.67
C ASN A 350 -14.63 -19.66 -42.75
N ASN A 351 -14.06 -18.48 -42.43
CA ASN A 351 -14.76 -17.20 -42.53
C ASN A 351 -13.82 -16.04 -42.96
N PRO A 352 -13.48 -15.95 -44.26
CA PRO A 352 -12.36 -15.14 -44.74
C PRO A 352 -12.71 -13.65 -44.86
N SER A 353 -12.49 -12.88 -43.79
CA SER A 353 -12.47 -11.41 -43.87
C SER A 353 -11.29 -10.92 -44.76
N ARG A 354 -11.35 -9.70 -45.29
CA ARG A 354 -10.22 -9.11 -46.07
C ARG A 354 -8.89 -9.10 -45.30
N ILE A 355 -8.95 -9.10 -43.97
CA ILE A 355 -7.80 -9.06 -43.07
C ILE A 355 -7.10 -10.43 -43.00
N SER A 356 -7.84 -11.55 -43.13
CA SER A 356 -7.22 -12.88 -43.12
C SER A 356 -6.43 -13.21 -44.38
N ARG A 357 -6.85 -12.69 -45.54
CA ARG A 357 -6.05 -12.74 -46.78
C ARG A 357 -4.78 -11.90 -46.67
N LEU A 358 -4.86 -10.74 -46.01
CA LEU A 358 -3.67 -9.93 -45.71
C LEU A 358 -2.74 -10.69 -44.75
N LYS A 359 -3.30 -11.40 -43.75
CA LYS A 359 -2.57 -12.27 -42.82
C LYS A 359 -1.85 -13.40 -43.56
N ALA A 360 -2.53 -14.20 -44.39
CA ALA A 360 -1.88 -15.28 -45.15
C ALA A 360 -0.86 -14.78 -46.19
N SER A 361 -1.08 -13.59 -46.76
CA SER A 361 -0.16 -12.97 -47.72
C SER A 361 1.08 -12.34 -47.08
N ILE A 362 0.98 -11.80 -45.86
CA ILE A 362 2.09 -11.17 -45.12
C ILE A 362 2.78 -12.17 -44.18
N LEU A 363 2.02 -13.13 -43.65
CA LEU A 363 2.42 -14.12 -42.64
C LEU A 363 2.37 -15.57 -43.13
N GLY A 364 2.37 -15.83 -44.44
CA GLY A 364 2.45 -17.20 -44.98
C GLY A 364 3.67 -17.97 -44.47
N ASP A 365 3.78 -19.27 -44.78
CA ASP A 365 4.81 -20.25 -44.34
C ASP A 365 6.27 -19.86 -44.67
N SER A 366 6.70 -18.71 -44.19
CA SER A 366 8.02 -18.19 -44.31
C SER A 366 8.81 -18.68 -43.10
N GLN A 367 9.96 -19.28 -43.38
CA GLN A 367 10.94 -19.69 -42.37
C GLN A 367 11.23 -18.56 -41.36
N TRP A 368 11.13 -17.29 -41.76
CA TRP A 368 11.32 -16.14 -40.87
C TRP A 368 10.26 -16.08 -39.76
N ILE A 369 8.99 -16.29 -40.09
CA ILE A 369 7.89 -16.25 -39.12
C ILE A 369 7.93 -17.47 -38.22
N GLN A 370 8.15 -18.65 -38.80
CA GLN A 370 8.32 -19.89 -38.04
C GLN A 370 9.45 -19.74 -37.00
N LEU A 371 10.56 -19.12 -37.40
CA LEU A 371 11.69 -18.88 -36.52
C LEU A 371 11.32 -18.01 -35.32
N TRP A 372 10.66 -16.88 -35.53
CA TRP A 372 10.29 -15.98 -34.43
C TRP A 372 9.23 -16.59 -33.52
N ASN A 373 8.29 -17.38 -34.07
CA ASN A 373 7.30 -18.09 -33.27
C ASN A 373 7.93 -19.18 -32.40
N GLU A 374 8.85 -19.99 -32.93
CA GLU A 374 9.54 -21.01 -32.15
C GLU A 374 10.53 -20.40 -31.15
N ALA A 375 11.23 -19.33 -31.54
CA ALA A 375 12.09 -18.57 -30.64
C ALA A 375 11.30 -18.01 -29.44
N LEU A 376 10.12 -17.41 -29.68
CA LEU A 376 9.25 -16.92 -28.62
C LEU A 376 8.71 -18.06 -27.75
N SER A 377 8.31 -19.18 -28.37
CA SER A 377 7.82 -20.37 -27.67
C SER A 377 8.87 -20.98 -26.74
N ALA A 378 10.15 -20.94 -27.11
CA ALA A 378 11.26 -21.41 -26.28
C ALA A 378 11.71 -20.38 -25.24
N ALA A 379 11.68 -19.09 -25.59
CA ALA A 379 12.12 -18.00 -24.73
C ALA A 379 11.26 -17.85 -23.47
N LEU A 380 9.93 -17.96 -23.61
CA LEU A 380 9.00 -17.69 -22.50
C LEU A 380 9.13 -18.69 -21.34
N PRO A 381 9.15 -20.02 -21.56
CA PRO A 381 9.41 -20.98 -20.49
C PRO A 381 10.79 -20.79 -19.87
N ALA A 382 11.84 -20.55 -20.67
CA ALA A 382 13.19 -20.35 -20.15
C ALA A 382 13.29 -19.11 -19.24
N ALA A 383 12.68 -18.00 -19.65
CA ALA A 383 12.59 -16.79 -18.83
C ALA A 383 11.87 -17.04 -17.51
N ARG A 384 10.72 -17.73 -17.57
CA ARG A 384 9.91 -18.08 -16.40
C ARG A 384 10.70 -18.95 -15.42
N ASP A 385 11.32 -20.01 -15.92
CA ASP A 385 12.02 -20.98 -15.09
C ASP A 385 13.27 -20.35 -14.43
N ALA A 386 13.96 -19.42 -15.13
CA ALA A 386 15.07 -18.66 -14.56
C ALA A 386 14.62 -17.69 -13.45
N VAL A 387 13.49 -16.98 -13.62
CA VAL A 387 12.93 -16.11 -12.58
C VAL A 387 12.49 -16.92 -11.36
N ARG A 388 11.85 -18.09 -11.56
CA ARG A 388 11.45 -18.99 -10.47
C ARG A 388 12.65 -19.50 -9.67
N ALA A 389 13.71 -19.91 -10.36
CA ALA A 389 14.95 -20.34 -9.70
C ALA A 389 15.52 -19.22 -8.80
N ARG A 390 15.53 -17.97 -9.31
CA ARG A 390 16.01 -16.83 -8.52
C ARG A 390 15.11 -16.52 -7.31
N GLY A 391 13.79 -16.62 -7.46
CA GLY A 391 12.83 -16.36 -6.38
C GLY A 391 12.95 -17.35 -5.20
N GLN A 392 13.48 -18.56 -5.44
CA GLN A 392 13.74 -19.56 -4.40
C GLN A 392 15.02 -19.26 -3.61
N ASP A 393 16.00 -18.60 -4.22
CA ASP A 393 17.25 -18.20 -3.59
C ASP A 393 17.03 -16.92 -2.76
N SER A 394 16.56 -17.10 -1.53
CA SER A 394 16.39 -16.12 -0.44
C SER A 394 16.64 -14.65 -0.82
N ILE A 395 15.56 -13.88 -1.01
CA ILE A 395 15.62 -12.46 -1.35
C ILE A 395 16.22 -11.66 -0.18
N THR A 396 17.43 -11.17 -0.39
CA THR A 396 18.06 -10.10 0.38
C THR A 396 17.26 -8.80 0.22
N GLN A 397 17.12 -7.99 1.28
CA GLN A 397 16.48 -6.66 1.26
C GLN A 397 17.08 -5.73 0.19
N HIS A 398 16.59 -5.79 -1.04
CA HIS A 398 16.95 -4.90 -2.14
C HIS A 398 15.85 -3.84 -2.27
N ALA A 399 16.21 -2.64 -2.71
CA ALA A 399 15.21 -1.67 -3.12
C ALA A 399 14.36 -2.27 -4.25
N SER A 400 13.04 -2.10 -4.21
CA SER A 400 12.08 -2.69 -5.17
C SER A 400 12.52 -2.52 -6.63
N THR A 401 13.01 -1.34 -7.01
CA THR A 401 13.54 -1.07 -8.36
C THR A 401 14.72 -1.95 -8.76
N GLN A 402 15.67 -2.18 -7.85
CA GLN A 402 16.81 -3.03 -8.13
C GLN A 402 16.36 -4.47 -8.37
N LEU A 403 15.39 -4.94 -7.59
CA LEU A 403 14.80 -6.27 -7.76
C LEU A 403 14.10 -6.41 -9.12
N HIS A 404 13.28 -5.45 -9.54
CA HIS A 404 12.63 -5.50 -10.85
C HIS A 404 13.65 -5.50 -12.01
N ASN A 405 14.71 -4.72 -11.89
CA ASN A 405 15.81 -4.72 -12.86
C ASN A 405 16.50 -6.09 -12.93
N GLU A 406 16.83 -6.68 -11.79
CA GLU A 406 17.47 -8.00 -11.70
C GLU A 406 16.58 -9.09 -12.31
N MET A 407 15.29 -9.12 -11.94
CA MET A 407 14.34 -10.10 -12.48
C MET A 407 14.17 -9.97 -13.99
N PHE A 408 14.14 -8.73 -14.51
CA PHE A 408 14.12 -8.48 -15.94
C PHE A 408 15.40 -8.99 -16.62
N ASP A 409 16.58 -8.64 -16.09
CA ASP A 409 17.87 -9.02 -16.66
C ASP A 409 18.02 -10.56 -16.72
N ILE A 410 17.61 -11.27 -15.65
CA ILE A 410 17.60 -12.75 -15.57
C ILE A 410 16.66 -13.34 -16.61
N ALA A 411 15.41 -12.87 -16.65
CA ALA A 411 14.40 -13.34 -17.60
C ALA A 411 14.86 -13.14 -19.06
N PHE A 412 15.36 -11.94 -19.37
CA PHE A 412 15.75 -11.56 -20.72
C PHE A 412 17.01 -12.31 -21.21
N THR A 413 17.94 -12.59 -20.30
CA THR A 413 19.14 -13.39 -20.59
C THR A 413 18.79 -14.85 -20.85
N ALA A 414 17.94 -15.46 -20.02
CA ALA A 414 17.48 -16.83 -20.23
C ALA A 414 16.67 -16.96 -21.54
N ALA A 415 15.80 -15.99 -21.81
CA ALA A 415 15.06 -15.87 -23.07
C ALA A 415 16.00 -15.84 -24.29
N ASN A 416 17.12 -15.09 -24.21
CA ASN A 416 18.10 -14.99 -25.29
C ASN A 416 18.61 -16.36 -25.74
N GLY A 417 19.13 -17.14 -24.77
CA GLY A 417 19.77 -18.43 -25.05
C GLY A 417 18.79 -19.43 -25.66
N ALA A 418 17.59 -19.51 -25.09
CA ALA A 418 16.54 -20.39 -25.59
C ALA A 418 16.02 -19.97 -26.98
N ALA A 419 15.82 -18.65 -27.20
CA ALA A 419 15.43 -18.11 -28.49
C ALA A 419 16.45 -18.43 -29.58
N LEU A 420 17.74 -18.23 -29.30
CA LEU A 420 18.83 -18.51 -30.25
C LEU A 420 18.88 -20.00 -30.62
N ALA A 421 18.77 -20.89 -29.63
CA ALA A 421 18.79 -22.32 -29.85
C ALA A 421 17.62 -22.78 -30.73
N ALA A 422 16.40 -22.33 -30.42
CA ALA A 422 15.21 -22.63 -31.21
C ALA A 422 15.31 -22.04 -32.62
N ALA A 423 15.79 -20.80 -32.75
CA ALA A 423 15.97 -20.14 -34.03
C ALA A 423 16.93 -20.89 -34.95
N LYS A 424 18.08 -21.33 -34.43
CA LYS A 424 19.05 -22.15 -35.17
C LYS A 424 18.46 -23.50 -35.58
N ASN A 425 17.67 -24.13 -34.71
CA ASN A 425 16.97 -25.38 -35.01
C ASN A 425 16.03 -25.23 -36.20
N VAL A 426 15.18 -24.19 -36.21
CA VAL A 426 14.27 -23.91 -37.33
C VAL A 426 15.03 -23.75 -38.63
N VAL A 427 16.11 -22.95 -38.64
CA VAL A 427 16.92 -22.75 -39.85
C VAL A 427 17.51 -24.07 -40.33
N SER A 428 18.13 -24.85 -39.45
CA SER A 428 18.73 -26.14 -39.80
C SER A 428 17.70 -27.12 -40.37
N ARG A 429 16.51 -27.20 -39.79
CA ARG A 429 15.44 -28.11 -40.25
C ARG A 429 14.87 -27.73 -41.61
N THR A 430 14.78 -26.43 -41.90
CA THR A 430 14.12 -25.92 -43.13
C THR A 430 15.11 -25.64 -44.27
N GLN A 431 16.42 -25.54 -43.98
CA GLN A 431 17.47 -25.30 -44.96
C GLN A 431 17.48 -26.29 -46.14
N PRO A 432 17.34 -27.62 -45.94
CA PRO A 432 17.36 -28.58 -47.06
C PRO A 432 16.21 -28.38 -48.05
N ALA A 433 15.03 -28.02 -47.56
CA ALA A 433 13.84 -27.82 -48.39
C ALA A 433 13.89 -26.52 -49.19
N LEU A 434 14.54 -25.47 -48.65
CA LEU A 434 14.62 -24.15 -49.28
C LEU A 434 15.72 -24.04 -50.34
N ASN A 435 16.84 -24.77 -50.14
CA ASN A 435 17.99 -24.81 -51.05
C ASN A 435 18.38 -23.44 -51.64
N ASN A 436 18.57 -22.43 -50.77
CA ASN A 436 18.80 -21.04 -51.19
C ASN A 436 20.08 -20.47 -50.53
N PRO A 437 21.21 -20.42 -51.26
CA PRO A 437 22.49 -19.99 -50.69
C PRO A 437 22.51 -18.52 -50.24
N LYS A 438 21.67 -17.67 -50.85
CA LYS A 438 21.54 -16.26 -50.42
C LYS A 438 20.85 -16.16 -49.05
N ARG A 439 19.99 -17.11 -48.72
CA ARG A 439 19.30 -17.19 -47.44
C ARG A 439 20.19 -17.78 -46.36
N ASP A 440 21.05 -18.73 -46.71
CA ASP A 440 22.05 -19.26 -45.76
C ASP A 440 23.03 -18.15 -45.35
N GLN A 441 23.55 -17.40 -46.32
CA GLN A 441 24.39 -16.23 -46.05
C GLN A 441 23.67 -15.17 -45.18
N MET A 442 22.35 -15.01 -45.37
CA MET A 442 21.54 -14.11 -44.57
C MET A 442 21.52 -14.52 -43.10
N TRP A 443 21.34 -15.81 -42.82
CA TRP A 443 21.32 -16.34 -41.45
C TRP A 443 22.67 -16.24 -40.78
N GLU A 444 23.78 -16.50 -41.48
CA GLU A 444 25.13 -16.26 -40.96
C GLU A 444 25.31 -14.81 -40.50
N ILE A 445 24.79 -13.85 -41.27
CA ILE A 445 24.80 -12.44 -40.87
C ILE A 445 23.96 -12.22 -39.61
N VAL A 446 22.74 -12.78 -39.54
CA VAL A 446 21.87 -12.65 -38.35
C VAL A 446 22.55 -13.22 -37.11
N TRP A 447 23.19 -14.40 -37.20
CA TRP A 447 23.92 -15.02 -36.09
C TRP A 447 25.10 -14.18 -35.64
N SER A 448 25.84 -13.60 -36.60
CA SER A 448 27.00 -12.75 -36.28
C SER A 448 26.64 -11.46 -35.54
N VAL A 449 25.36 -11.03 -35.58
CA VAL A 449 24.89 -9.82 -34.89
C VAL A 449 23.87 -10.11 -33.79
N TRP A 450 23.66 -11.38 -33.44
CA TRP A 450 22.58 -11.79 -32.55
C TRP A 450 22.71 -11.17 -31.16
N ASP A 451 23.87 -11.34 -30.52
CA ASP A 451 24.14 -10.81 -29.18
C ASP A 451 24.05 -9.29 -29.15
N ASP A 452 24.60 -8.65 -30.18
CA ASP A 452 24.60 -7.20 -30.40
C ASP A 452 23.17 -6.62 -30.54
N MET A 453 22.30 -7.35 -31.24
CA MET A 453 20.88 -7.07 -31.38
C MET A 453 20.18 -7.23 -30.03
N TRP A 454 20.42 -8.35 -29.34
CA TRP A 454 19.73 -8.66 -28.08
C TRP A 454 20.11 -7.66 -27.00
N GLU A 455 21.39 -7.29 -26.89
CA GLU A 455 21.87 -6.26 -25.95
C GLU A 455 21.29 -4.86 -26.25
N THR A 456 21.12 -4.53 -27.54
CA THR A 456 20.46 -3.28 -27.92
C THR A 456 18.97 -3.28 -27.51
N ALA A 457 18.28 -4.40 -27.74
CA ALA A 457 16.89 -4.56 -27.34
C ALA A 457 16.76 -4.59 -25.81
N HIS A 458 17.65 -5.27 -25.10
CA HIS A 458 17.71 -5.38 -23.65
C HIS A 458 17.70 -4.01 -23.00
N ARG A 459 18.66 -3.15 -23.35
CA ARG A 459 18.78 -1.80 -22.79
C ARG A 459 17.53 -0.96 -23.01
N LYS A 460 16.95 -1.01 -24.21
CA LYS A 460 15.78 -0.21 -24.55
C LYS A 460 14.52 -0.71 -23.86
N THR A 461 14.28 -2.02 -23.91
CA THR A 461 13.09 -2.65 -23.33
C THR A 461 13.11 -2.57 -21.82
N ARG A 462 14.27 -2.68 -21.17
CA ARG A 462 14.44 -2.49 -19.73
C ARG A 462 13.86 -1.15 -19.25
N THR A 463 14.14 -0.06 -19.96
CA THR A 463 13.64 1.29 -19.61
C THR A 463 12.13 1.46 -19.72
N ILE A 464 11.46 0.51 -20.39
CA ILE A 464 10.00 0.53 -20.59
C ILE A 464 9.33 -0.48 -19.66
N VAL A 465 9.84 -1.71 -19.63
CA VAL A 465 9.19 -2.85 -18.97
C VAL A 465 9.34 -2.76 -17.44
N VAL A 466 10.51 -2.36 -16.93
CA VAL A 466 10.76 -2.27 -15.48
C VAL A 466 9.81 -1.27 -14.82
N PRO A 467 9.66 -0.01 -15.31
CA PRO A 467 8.71 0.93 -14.72
C PRO A 467 7.25 0.46 -14.80
N ILE A 468 6.87 -0.21 -15.89
CA ILE A 468 5.52 -0.79 -16.03
C ILE A 468 5.26 -1.86 -14.97
N ALA A 469 6.27 -2.71 -14.69
CA ALA A 469 6.17 -3.74 -13.66
C ALA A 469 6.08 -3.13 -12.25
N GLU A 470 6.91 -2.13 -11.95
CA GLU A 470 6.88 -1.38 -10.68
C GLU A 470 5.50 -0.74 -10.45
N GLU A 471 4.98 -0.04 -11.46
CA GLU A 471 3.68 0.62 -11.38
C GLU A 471 2.55 -0.40 -11.17
N ALA A 472 2.61 -1.55 -11.85
CA ALA A 472 1.63 -2.62 -11.66
C ALA A 472 1.69 -3.20 -10.23
N VAL A 473 2.88 -3.42 -9.68
CA VAL A 473 3.04 -3.88 -8.29
C VAL A 473 2.50 -2.86 -7.31
N GLU A 474 2.79 -1.56 -7.47
CA GLU A 474 2.25 -0.52 -6.60
C GLU A 474 0.71 -0.44 -6.65
N GLU A 475 0.09 -0.60 -7.82
CA GLU A 475 -1.37 -0.62 -7.93
C GLU A 475 -1.98 -1.81 -7.17
N ILE A 476 -1.38 -3.00 -7.26
CA ILE A 476 -1.84 -4.18 -6.51
C ILE A 476 -1.68 -3.95 -5.01
N VAL A 477 -0.50 -3.51 -4.59
CA VAL A 477 -0.16 -3.29 -3.18
C VAL A 477 -1.06 -2.22 -2.57
N ALA A 478 -1.31 -1.13 -3.28
CA ALA A 478 -2.24 -0.08 -2.85
C ALA A 478 -3.64 -0.65 -2.67
N LEU A 479 -4.15 -1.39 -3.67
CA LEU A 479 -5.48 -1.99 -3.58
C LEU A 479 -5.60 -2.96 -2.39
N VAL A 480 -4.62 -3.84 -2.19
CA VAL A 480 -4.62 -4.79 -1.07
C VAL A 480 -4.57 -4.07 0.27
N THR A 481 -3.69 -3.06 0.39
CA THR A 481 -3.55 -2.27 1.63
C THR A 481 -4.84 -1.50 1.94
N ASP A 482 -5.47 -0.90 0.94
CA ASP A 482 -6.76 -0.20 1.10
C ASP A 482 -7.84 -1.16 1.60
N ARG A 483 -7.90 -2.40 1.07
CA ARG A 483 -8.86 -3.41 1.55
C ARG A 483 -8.58 -3.89 2.97
N VAL A 484 -7.32 -4.07 3.35
CA VAL A 484 -6.97 -4.35 4.75
C VAL A 484 -7.40 -3.19 5.64
N GLN A 485 -7.14 -1.95 5.22
CA GLN A 485 -7.51 -0.75 5.96
C GLN A 485 -9.02 -0.63 6.16
N ASP A 486 -9.81 -0.83 5.10
CA ASP A 486 -11.27 -0.83 5.14
C ASP A 486 -11.79 -1.83 6.18
N ARG A 487 -11.28 -3.07 6.16
CA ARG A 487 -11.69 -4.12 7.11
C ARG A 487 -11.30 -3.83 8.55
N VAL A 488 -10.10 -3.28 8.77
CA VAL A 488 -9.69 -2.84 10.12
C VAL A 488 -10.65 -1.74 10.61
N ARG A 489 -11.01 -0.76 9.78
CA ARG A 489 -11.94 0.32 10.15
C ARG A 489 -13.35 -0.19 10.45
N GLU A 490 -13.88 -1.09 9.61
CA GLU A 490 -15.19 -1.72 9.84
C GLU A 490 -15.25 -2.45 11.18
N SER A 491 -14.17 -3.16 11.55
CA SER A 491 -14.10 -3.87 12.83
C SER A 491 -14.13 -2.93 14.04
N GLN A 492 -13.58 -1.71 13.90
CA GLN A 492 -13.56 -0.70 14.95
C GLN A 492 -14.88 0.06 15.08
N GLY A 493 -15.51 0.41 13.95
CA GLY A 493 -16.78 1.13 13.94
C GLY A 493 -17.92 0.36 14.61
N ALA A 494 -17.85 -0.97 14.65
CA ALA A 494 -18.79 -1.80 15.39
C ALA A 494 -18.60 -1.76 16.91
N GLN A 495 -17.43 -1.35 17.40
CA GLN A 495 -17.07 -1.43 18.82
C GLN A 495 -17.31 -0.14 19.60
N VAL A 496 -17.25 1.04 18.96
CA VAL A 496 -17.41 2.32 19.67
C VAL A 496 -18.22 3.35 18.89
N TRP A 497 -19.18 3.93 19.60
CA TRP A 497 -19.91 5.12 19.17
C TRP A 497 -19.18 6.36 19.67
N VAL A 498 -18.52 7.08 18.76
CA VAL A 498 -17.98 8.41 19.05
C VAL A 498 -18.97 9.44 18.52
N GLN A 499 -19.60 10.21 19.41
CA GLN A 499 -20.37 11.37 19.00
C GLN A 499 -19.45 12.59 18.98
N TYR A 500 -19.08 13.04 17.78
CA TYR A 500 -18.37 14.29 17.58
C TYR A 500 -19.39 15.41 17.34
N GLN A 501 -19.57 16.29 18.34
CA GLN A 501 -20.45 17.45 18.17
C GLN A 501 -19.67 18.59 17.51
N VAL A 502 -19.76 18.69 16.18
CA VAL A 502 -19.30 19.88 15.45
C VAL A 502 -20.36 20.96 15.55
N ASN A 503 -20.12 21.98 16.37
CA ASN A 503 -20.88 23.21 16.25
C ASN A 503 -20.37 23.99 15.02
N LYS A 504 -21.31 24.30 14.12
CA LYS A 504 -21.13 25.25 13.00
C LYS A 504 -20.86 26.66 13.50
#